data_AF-A0A090T3H2-F1
#
_entry.id   AF-A0A090T3H2-F1
#
_cell.length_a   1.000
_cell.length_b   1.000
_cell.length_c   1.000
_cell.angle_alpha   90.00
_cell.angle_beta   90.00
_cell.angle_gamma   90.00
#
_symmetry.space_group_name_H-M   'P 1'
#
loop_
_entity.id
_entity.type
_entity.pdbx_description
1 polymer ?
#
loop_
_entity_poly.entity_id
_entity_poly.type
_entity_poly.pdbx_seq_one_letter_code
_entity_poly.pdbx_strand_id
1 'polypeptide(L)'
;MIDIPDALKLETIPGAVEQIFTNFINNSCQHGFKESQESHNLVFIKAFKVDDKVIIDYQDNGVGIDDAIAHQVFTPFYTTSRSQGGTGLGLSIVYNLVTQKLLGDIRIVEQHASIGAHFQIRLPIKTS
;
A
#
# COMPACT_ATOMS: atom_id res chain seq x y z
N MET A 1 12.01 -4.75 -5.47
CA MET A 1 11.90 -6.15 -5.92
C MET A 1 10.46 -6.42 -6.30
N ILE A 2 10.23 -7.10 -7.42
CA ILE A 2 8.88 -7.43 -7.91
C ILE A 2 8.82 -8.96 -8.06
N ASP A 3 7.87 -9.59 -7.37
CA ASP A 3 7.59 -11.03 -7.40
C ASP A 3 6.13 -11.23 -7.83
N ILE A 4 5.93 -11.28 -9.15
CA ILE A 4 4.60 -11.41 -9.76
C ILE A 4 4.68 -12.49 -10.84
N PRO A 5 3.87 -13.56 -10.78
CA PRO A 5 3.84 -14.58 -11.83
C PRO A 5 3.38 -13.99 -13.17
N ASP A 6 4.10 -14.29 -14.26
CA ASP A 6 3.72 -13.85 -15.62
C ASP A 6 2.31 -14.29 -16.04
N ALA A 7 1.83 -15.42 -15.50
CA ALA A 7 0.51 -15.96 -15.77
C ALA A 7 -0.62 -15.26 -14.99
N LEU A 8 -0.30 -14.39 -14.02
CA LEU A 8 -1.30 -13.70 -13.21
C LEU A 8 -2.03 -12.65 -14.07
N LYS A 9 -3.35 -12.80 -14.17
CA LYS A 9 -4.22 -11.86 -14.90
C LYS A 9 -5.25 -11.26 -13.95
N LEU A 10 -5.48 -9.95 -14.12
CA LEU A 10 -6.44 -9.17 -13.35
C LEU A 10 -7.24 -8.31 -14.33
N GLU A 11 -8.54 -8.55 -14.43
CA GLU A 11 -9.46 -7.72 -15.22
C GLU A 11 -10.03 -6.63 -14.29
N THR A 12 -9.48 -5.42 -14.41
CA THR A 12 -9.77 -4.31 -13.51
C THR A 12 -9.60 -2.96 -14.22
N ILE A 13 -9.65 -1.86 -13.46
CA ILE A 13 -9.45 -0.50 -13.93
C ILE A 13 -7.96 -0.11 -13.76
N PRO A 14 -7.14 -0.10 -14.83
CA PRO A 14 -5.69 0.06 -14.69
C PRO A 14 -5.27 1.36 -14.00
N GLY A 15 -5.94 2.47 -14.30
CA GLY A 15 -5.64 3.76 -13.66
C GLY A 15 -5.93 3.80 -12.16
N ALA A 16 -6.85 2.94 -11.65
CA ALA A 16 -7.05 2.82 -10.21
C ALA A 16 -5.86 2.10 -9.55
N VAL A 17 -5.35 1.05 -10.19
CA VAL A 17 -4.17 0.29 -9.72
C VAL A 17 -2.92 1.17 -9.76
N GLU A 18 -2.71 1.92 -10.85
CA GLU A 18 -1.62 2.90 -10.95
C GLU A 18 -1.67 3.90 -9.80
N GLN A 19 -2.82 4.52 -9.55
CA GLN A 19 -2.99 5.50 -8.49
C GLN A 19 -2.77 4.90 -7.09
N ILE A 20 -3.13 3.63 -6.87
CA ILE A 20 -2.83 2.92 -5.62
C ILE A 20 -1.32 2.86 -5.41
N PHE A 21 -0.56 2.36 -6.39
CA PHE A 21 0.89 2.23 -6.28
C PHE A 21 1.60 3.57 -6.21
N THR A 22 1.16 4.59 -6.95
CA THR A 22 1.70 5.96 -6.85
C THR A 22 1.56 6.49 -5.42
N ASN A 23 0.41 6.29 -4.77
CA ASN A 23 0.21 6.72 -3.39
C ASN A 23 1.09 5.95 -2.40
N PHE A 24 1.22 4.62 -2.55
CA PHE A 24 2.12 3.84 -1.70
C PHE A 24 3.58 4.30 -1.84
N ILE A 25 4.09 4.39 -3.07
CA ILE A 25 5.48 4.82 -3.34
C ILE A 25 5.74 6.23 -2.79
N ASN A 26 4.79 7.15 -2.99
CA ASN A 26 4.91 8.50 -2.43
C ASN A 26 4.95 8.49 -0.90
N ASN A 27 4.15 7.65 -0.25
CA ASN A 27 4.17 7.54 1.20
C ASN A 27 5.50 6.98 1.71
N SER A 28 6.06 5.95 1.06
CA SER A 28 7.38 5.43 1.41
C SER A 28 8.46 6.49 1.26
N CYS A 29 8.47 7.26 0.16
CA CYS A 29 9.42 8.36 -0.03
C CYS A 29 9.26 9.49 0.99
N GLN A 30 8.03 9.86 1.35
CA GLN A 30 7.75 11.02 2.20
C GLN A 30 7.80 10.72 3.70
N HIS A 31 7.47 9.49 4.10
CA HIS A 31 7.33 9.07 5.49
C HIS A 31 8.29 7.92 5.82
N GLY A 32 8.32 6.86 5.02
CA GLY A 32 9.11 5.65 5.30
C GLY A 32 10.62 5.89 5.30
N PHE A 33 11.14 6.53 4.25
CA PHE A 33 12.58 6.58 3.97
C PHE A 33 13.31 7.78 4.54
N LYS A 34 12.60 8.86 4.92
CA LYS A 34 13.25 10.08 5.43
C LYS A 34 14.02 9.86 6.72
N GLU A 35 13.50 8.99 7.58
CA GLU A 35 14.05 8.71 8.92
C GLU A 35 14.59 7.28 9.03
N SER A 36 14.60 6.53 7.92
CA SER A 36 15.16 5.18 7.88
C SER A 36 16.67 5.23 8.01
N GLN A 37 17.23 4.31 8.81
CA GLN A 37 18.68 4.12 8.96
C GLN A 37 19.24 3.12 7.94
N GLU A 38 18.39 2.58 7.07
CA GLU A 38 18.78 1.64 6.03
C GLU A 38 19.72 2.30 5.00
N SER A 39 20.73 1.56 4.55
CA SER A 39 21.68 2.06 3.55
C SER A 39 21.05 2.22 2.16
N HIS A 40 19.95 1.51 1.91
CA HIS A 40 19.23 1.52 0.65
C HIS A 40 17.71 1.50 0.89
N ASN A 41 17.00 2.36 0.17
CA ASN A 41 15.54 2.37 0.15
C ASN A 41 15.04 1.29 -0.83
N LEU A 42 14.22 0.38 -0.33
CA LEU A 42 13.69 -0.75 -1.06
C LEU A 42 12.17 -0.81 -0.92
N VAL A 43 11.53 -1.15 -2.05
CA VAL A 43 10.12 -1.51 -2.12
C VAL A 43 10.03 -2.93 -2.68
N PHE A 44 9.21 -3.75 -2.03
CA PHE A 44 8.90 -5.12 -2.38
C PHE A 44 7.42 -5.18 -2.78
N ILE A 45 7.16 -5.68 -3.97
CA ILE A 45 5.80 -5.92 -4.45
C ILE A 45 5.69 -7.39 -4.78
N LYS A 46 4.77 -8.08 -4.11
CA LYS A 46 4.45 -9.47 -4.39
C LYS A 46 2.99 -9.59 -4.77
N ALA A 47 2.68 -10.34 -5.81
CA ALA A 47 1.28 -10.62 -6.15
C ALA A 47 1.07 -12.10 -6.45
N PHE A 48 -0.04 -12.65 -5.99
CA PHE A 48 -0.40 -14.04 -6.20
C PHE A 48 -1.91 -14.22 -6.19
N LYS A 49 -2.37 -15.29 -6.84
CA LYS A 49 -3.79 -15.65 -6.87
C LYS A 49 -4.13 -16.53 -5.67
N VAL A 50 -5.24 -16.22 -5.00
CA VAL A 50 -5.89 -17.09 -3.99
C VAL A 50 -7.37 -17.14 -4.35
N ASP A 51 -7.86 -18.33 -4.69
CA ASP A 51 -9.23 -18.55 -5.20
C ASP A 51 -9.56 -17.57 -6.34
N ASP A 52 -10.64 -16.80 -6.22
CA ASP A 52 -11.07 -15.80 -7.21
C ASP A 52 -10.56 -14.37 -6.92
N LYS A 53 -9.49 -14.26 -6.13
CA LYS A 53 -8.88 -12.99 -5.76
C LYS A 53 -7.40 -12.94 -6.13
N VAL A 54 -6.94 -11.75 -6.46
CA VAL A 54 -5.52 -11.39 -6.51
C VAL A 54 -5.15 -10.73 -5.20
N ILE A 55 -4.18 -11.30 -4.52
CA ILE A 55 -3.54 -10.73 -3.34
C ILE A 55 -2.31 -9.96 -3.82
N ILE A 56 -2.15 -8.72 -3.39
CA ILE A 56 -0.96 -7.92 -3.66
C ILE A 56 -0.43 -7.39 -2.34
N ASP A 57 0.80 -7.76 -2.03
CA ASP A 57 1.56 -7.23 -0.91
C ASP A 57 2.47 -6.11 -1.42
N TYR A 58 2.34 -4.94 -0.82
CA TYR A 58 3.28 -3.83 -0.93
C TYR A 58 4.01 -3.70 0.40
N GLN A 59 5.34 -3.76 0.37
CA GLN A 59 6.16 -3.55 1.55
C GLN A 59 7.33 -2.61 1.21
N ASP A 60 7.61 -1.64 2.07
CA ASP A 60 8.88 -0.90 2.05
C ASP A 60 9.79 -1.32 3.21
N ASN A 61 11.04 -0.86 3.21
CA ASN A 61 11.97 -0.98 4.34
C ASN A 61 12.18 0.35 5.08
N GLY A 62 11.14 1.18 5.16
CA GLY A 62 11.17 2.44 5.90
C GLY A 62 11.05 2.26 7.42
N VAL A 63 10.63 3.32 8.09
CA VAL A 63 10.41 3.33 9.55
C VAL A 63 9.15 2.57 10.00
N GLY A 64 8.27 2.17 9.07
CA GLY A 64 7.04 1.46 9.38
C GLY A 64 5.88 2.37 9.79
N ILE A 65 4.85 1.75 10.38
CA ILE A 65 3.65 2.41 10.88
C ILE A 65 3.48 1.99 12.34
N ASP A 66 3.33 2.96 13.24
CA ASP A 66 3.05 2.69 14.64
C ASP A 66 1.64 2.07 14.79
N ASP A 67 1.53 0.99 15.54
CA ASP A 67 0.26 0.30 15.83
C ASP A 67 -0.80 1.25 16.40
N ALA A 68 -0.36 2.25 17.19
CA ALA A 68 -1.23 3.27 17.76
C ALA A 68 -1.94 4.13 16.69
N ILE A 69 -1.38 4.23 15.49
CA ILE A 69 -1.93 5.05 14.40
C ILE A 69 -2.46 4.21 13.23
N ALA A 70 -2.24 2.90 13.22
CA ALA A 70 -2.60 2.00 12.12
C ALA A 70 -4.08 2.09 11.70
N HIS A 71 -4.99 2.28 12.65
CA HIS A 71 -6.42 2.44 12.38
C HIS A 71 -6.77 3.83 11.79
N GLN A 72 -5.91 4.83 11.98
CA GLN A 72 -6.14 6.21 11.54
C GLN A 72 -5.54 6.50 10.17
N VAL A 73 -4.56 5.72 9.70
CA VAL A 73 -3.82 6.04 8.47
C VAL A 73 -4.69 6.10 7.21
N PHE A 74 -5.84 5.41 7.20
CA PHE A 74 -6.80 5.48 6.08
C PHE A 74 -7.78 6.67 6.20
N THR A 75 -7.74 7.42 7.30
CA THR A 75 -8.61 8.58 7.51
C THR A 75 -8.15 9.75 6.65
N PRO A 76 -9.06 10.42 5.91
CA PRO A 76 -8.71 11.61 5.14
C PRO A 76 -8.02 12.68 5.99
N PHE A 77 -6.98 13.30 5.42
CA PHE A 77 -6.17 14.38 6.03
C PHE A 77 -5.31 13.95 7.23
N TYR A 78 -5.28 12.67 7.57
CA TYR A 78 -4.39 12.16 8.60
C TYR A 78 -2.95 12.10 8.09
N THR A 79 -2.03 12.82 8.73
CA THR A 79 -0.61 12.80 8.39
C THR A 79 0.24 13.33 9.54
N THR A 80 1.41 12.71 9.74
CA THR A 80 2.44 13.17 10.68
C THR A 80 3.37 14.22 10.07
N SER A 81 3.30 14.45 8.74
CA SER A 81 4.23 15.33 8.01
C SER A 81 3.54 16.57 7.42
N ARG A 82 2.48 17.07 8.05
CA ARG A 82 1.70 18.21 7.54
C ARG A 82 2.55 19.47 7.32
N SER A 83 3.50 19.74 8.22
CA SER A 83 4.45 20.85 8.12
C SER A 83 5.45 20.69 6.96
N GLN A 84 5.59 19.49 6.40
CA GLN A 84 6.47 19.18 5.28
C GLN A 84 5.72 19.00 3.95
N GLY A 85 4.47 19.49 3.86
CA GLY A 85 3.64 19.41 2.66
C GLY A 85 2.83 18.12 2.50
N GLY A 86 2.82 17.24 3.50
CA GLY A 86 1.97 16.05 3.50
C GLY A 86 0.48 16.45 3.54
N THR A 87 -0.30 15.98 2.57
CA THR A 87 -1.75 16.27 2.51
C THR A 87 -2.58 15.33 3.38
N GLY A 88 -2.04 14.17 3.74
CA GLY A 88 -2.75 13.11 4.45
C GLY A 88 -3.87 12.45 3.65
N LEU A 89 -3.87 12.61 2.32
CA LEU A 89 -4.91 12.04 1.45
C LEU A 89 -4.51 10.69 0.85
N GLY A 90 -3.22 10.38 0.74
CA GLY A 90 -2.74 9.26 -0.08
C GLY A 90 -3.38 7.91 0.27
N LEU A 91 -3.34 7.51 1.56
CA LEU A 91 -3.93 6.24 1.99
C LEU A 91 -5.46 6.26 2.02
N SER A 92 -6.09 7.41 2.25
CA SER A 92 -7.56 7.52 2.12
C SER A 92 -8.03 7.34 0.66
N ILE A 93 -7.24 7.82 -0.31
CA ILE A 93 -7.47 7.58 -1.73
C ILE A 93 -7.30 6.09 -2.04
N VAL A 94 -6.21 5.48 -1.57
CA VAL A 94 -5.97 4.04 -1.74
C VAL A 94 -7.14 3.22 -1.18
N TYR A 95 -7.57 3.52 0.05
CA TYR A 95 -8.69 2.83 0.68
C TYR A 95 -9.95 2.90 -0.18
N ASN A 96 -10.34 4.10 -0.63
CA ASN A 96 -11.52 4.28 -1.48
C ASN A 96 -11.38 3.57 -2.83
N LEU A 97 -10.20 3.63 -3.47
CA LEU A 97 -9.96 2.91 -4.73
C LEU A 97 -10.12 1.40 -4.53
N VAL A 98 -9.52 0.83 -3.49
CA VAL A 98 -9.61 -0.60 -3.21
C VAL A 98 -11.04 -1.00 -2.86
N THR A 99 -11.66 -0.36 -1.86
CA THR A 99 -12.94 -0.84 -1.31
C THR A 99 -14.15 -0.43 -2.14
N GLN A 100 -14.16 0.81 -2.67
CA GLN A 100 -15.34 1.36 -3.35
C GLN A 100 -15.27 1.15 -4.86
N LYS A 101 -14.09 1.31 -5.47
CA LYS A 101 -13.95 1.26 -6.93
C LYS A 101 -13.57 -0.13 -7.45
N LEU A 102 -12.72 -0.85 -6.73
CA LEU A 102 -12.23 -2.17 -7.12
C LEU A 102 -12.90 -3.31 -6.34
N LEU A 103 -13.83 -2.99 -5.43
CA LEU A 103 -14.62 -3.95 -4.64
C LEU A 103 -13.75 -4.97 -3.88
N GLY A 104 -12.58 -4.53 -3.43
CA GLY A 104 -11.61 -5.32 -2.69
C GLY A 104 -11.53 -4.96 -1.21
N ASP A 105 -10.51 -5.49 -0.54
CA ASP A 105 -10.16 -5.16 0.84
C ASP A 105 -8.68 -4.77 0.95
N ILE A 106 -8.37 -3.88 1.89
CA ILE A 106 -7.00 -3.47 2.22
C ILE A 106 -6.80 -3.58 3.73
N ARG A 107 -5.62 -4.04 4.13
CA ARG A 107 -5.19 -4.05 5.53
C ARG A 107 -3.71 -3.73 5.63
N ILE A 108 -3.31 -3.26 6.80
CA ILE A 108 -1.90 -3.24 7.21
C ILE A 108 -1.58 -4.65 7.70
N VAL A 109 -0.42 -5.17 7.29
CA VAL A 109 0.11 -6.43 7.81
C VAL A 109 1.09 -6.07 8.91
N GLU A 110 0.66 -6.24 10.15
CA GLU A 110 1.55 -6.09 11.31
C GLU A 110 2.66 -7.14 11.22
N GLN A 111 3.91 -6.71 11.40
CA GLN A 111 4.95 -7.62 11.85
C GLN A 111 5.64 -6.98 13.04
N HIS A 112 5.72 -7.74 14.13
CA HIS A 112 6.55 -7.42 15.30
C HIS A 112 8.06 -7.33 15.00
N ALA A 113 8.46 -7.49 13.72
CA ALA A 113 9.84 -7.53 13.26
C ALA A 113 10.07 -6.98 11.82
N SER A 114 9.06 -6.39 11.13
CA SER A 114 9.28 -5.87 9.78
C SER A 114 9.98 -4.53 9.82
N ILE A 115 11.04 -4.42 9.04
CA ILE A 115 11.58 -3.13 8.59
C ILE A 115 10.53 -2.58 7.60
N GLY A 116 9.85 -1.48 7.95
CA GLY A 116 8.97 -0.73 7.05
C GLY A 116 7.48 -1.04 7.05
N ALA A 117 6.75 -0.31 6.20
CA ALA A 117 5.29 -0.36 6.10
C ALA A 117 4.85 -1.49 5.15
N HIS A 118 3.91 -2.32 5.59
CA HIS A 118 3.37 -3.44 4.80
C HIS A 118 1.86 -3.32 4.65
N PHE A 119 1.41 -3.11 3.41
CA PHE A 119 -0.01 -3.12 3.02
C PHE A 119 -0.32 -4.36 2.19
N GLN A 120 -1.41 -5.05 2.54
CA GLN A 120 -1.97 -6.13 1.73
C GLN A 120 -3.31 -5.69 1.16
N ILE A 121 -3.43 -5.73 -0.18
CA ILE A 121 -4.70 -5.54 -0.88
C ILE A 121 -5.17 -6.88 -1.45
N ARG A 122 -6.48 -7.07 -1.46
CA ARG A 122 -7.14 -8.23 -2.06
C ARG A 122 -8.19 -7.72 -3.04
N LEU A 123 -8.04 -8.06 -4.30
CA LEU A 123 -8.91 -7.62 -5.38
C LEU A 123 -9.60 -8.82 -6.02
N PRO A 124 -10.89 -8.74 -6.38
CA PRO A 124 -11.51 -9.73 -7.26
C PRO A 124 -10.75 -9.83 -8.58
N ILE A 125 -10.58 -11.04 -9.14
CA ILE A 125 -9.89 -11.23 -10.44
C ILE A 125 -10.64 -10.55 -11.59
N LYS A 126 -11.95 -10.37 -11.44
CA LYS A 126 -12.82 -9.66 -12.39
C LYS A 126 -13.67 -8.66 -11.63
N THR A 127 -13.51 -7.39 -11.99
CA THR A 127 -14.46 -6.35 -11.58
C THR A 127 -15.54 -6.29 -12.66
N SER A 128 -16.82 -6.47 -12.30
CA SER A 128 -17.95 -6.43 -13.26
C SER A 128 -18.26 -5.01 -13.72
#